data_AF-A0A974Z9H1-F1
#
_entry.id   AF-A0A974Z9H1-F1
#
_cell.length_a   1.000
_cell.length_b   1.000
_cell.length_c   1.000
_cell.angle_alpha   90.00
_cell.angle_beta   90.00
_cell.angle_gamma   90.00
#
_symmetry.space_group_name_H-M   'P 1'
#
loop_
_entity.id
_entity.type
_entity.pdbx_description
1 polymer ?
#
loop_
_entity_poly.entity_id
_entity_poly.type
_entity_poly.pdbx_seq_one_letter_code
_entity_poly.pdbx_strand_id
1 'polypeptide(L)' 'MPFGSPSYGAKLPLQIIDRESLSVSYRTDLDKARRLVPEPLEVLDPIVTLTFPDHGDLRPGQVRRTGPDDLRELPG' A
#
# COMPACT_ATOMS: atom_id res chain seq x y z
N MET A 1 -19.60 14.67 12.08
CA MET A 1 -18.40 15.32 11.52
C MET A 1 -18.16 16.62 12.27
N PRO A 2 -16.91 17.00 12.60
CA PRO A 2 -16.65 18.28 13.25
C PRO A 2 -16.99 19.43 12.30
N PHE A 3 -17.85 20.34 12.74
CA PHE A 3 -18.49 21.35 11.88
C PHE A 3 -17.54 22.45 11.36
N GLY A 4 -16.40 22.69 12.03
CA GLY A 4 -15.42 23.72 11.64
C GLY A 4 -14.01 23.20 11.33
N SER A 5 -13.79 21.89 11.41
CA SER A 5 -12.48 21.26 11.24
C SER A 5 -12.67 19.91 10.55
N PRO A 6 -12.86 19.90 9.22
CA PRO A 6 -13.15 18.67 8.50
C PRO A 6 -11.99 17.67 8.65
N SER A 7 -12.32 16.39 8.87
CA SER A 7 -11.33 15.33 9.09
C SER A 7 -10.42 15.06 7.89
N TYR A 8 -10.84 15.51 6.70
CA TYR A 8 -10.06 15.46 5.47
C TYR A 8 -10.17 16.81 4.76
N GLY A 9 -9.13 17.19 4.03
CA GLY A 9 -9.09 18.46 3.31
C GLY A 9 -10.23 18.58 2.31
N ALA A 10 -10.81 19.78 2.19
CA ALA A 10 -11.90 20.06 1.25
C ALA A 10 -11.48 20.10 -0.23
N LYS A 11 -10.19 19.89 -0.54
CA LYS A 11 -9.67 19.92 -1.91
C LYS A 11 -9.91 18.58 -2.60
N LEU A 12 -10.78 18.62 -3.60
CA LEU A 12 -10.97 17.59 -4.62
C LEU A 12 -10.55 18.20 -5.98
N PRO A 13 -9.85 17.49 -6.87
CA PRO A 13 -9.44 16.08 -6.80
C PRO A 13 -8.18 15.82 -5.95
N LEU A 14 -8.17 14.66 -5.27
CA LEU A 14 -6.98 14.13 -4.60
C LEU A 14 -5.92 13.81 -5.67
N GLN A 15 -4.82 14.57 -5.68
CA GLN A 15 -3.71 14.31 -6.59
C GLN A 15 -2.79 13.26 -5.97
N ILE A 16 -2.63 12.15 -6.68
CA ILE A 16 -1.67 11.08 -6.35
C ILE A 16 -0.62 11.12 -7.46
N ILE A 17 0.49 11.81 -7.22
CA ILE A 17 1.56 12.04 -8.19
C ILE A 17 2.75 11.17 -7.79
N ASP A 18 3.40 10.54 -8.77
CA ASP A 18 4.62 9.74 -8.59
C ASP A 18 4.55 8.69 -7.45
N ARG A 19 3.38 8.08 -7.24
CA ARG A 19 3.20 7.00 -6.26
C ARG A 19 3.86 5.73 -6.77
N GLU A 20 5.04 5.43 -6.25
CA GLU A 20 5.69 4.15 -6.47
C GLU A 20 4.97 3.03 -5.72
N SER A 21 4.95 1.82 -6.26
CA SER A 21 4.42 0.67 -5.52
C SER A 21 5.07 -0.64 -5.92
N LEU A 22 5.29 -1.51 -4.94
CA LEU A 22 5.67 -2.90 -5.14
C LEU A 22 4.46 -3.78 -4.88
N SER A 23 4.08 -4.63 -5.84
CA SER A 23 2.98 -5.58 -5.69
C SER A 23 3.49 -7.01 -5.83
N VAL A 24 3.14 -7.86 -4.86
CA VAL A 24 3.44 -9.29 -4.85
C VAL A 24 2.13 -10.06 -4.89
N SER A 25 1.90 -10.77 -5.99
CA SER A 25 0.73 -11.63 -6.15
C SER A 25 1.09 -13.07 -5.83
N TYR A 26 0.28 -13.73 -5.00
CA TYR A 26 0.50 -15.11 -4.61
C TYR A 26 -0.83 -15.87 -4.54
N ARG A 27 -0.74 -17.19 -4.70
CA ARG A 27 -1.90 -18.07 -4.59
C ARG A 27 -2.14 -18.42 -3.11
N THR A 28 -3.40 -18.34 -2.69
CA THR A 28 -3.84 -18.64 -1.34
C THR A 28 -4.92 -19.73 -1.32
N ASP A 29 -5.44 -20.04 -0.14
CA ASP A 29 -6.56 -20.95 0.06
C ASP A 29 -7.90 -20.27 -0.27
N LEU A 30 -8.73 -20.93 -1.09
CA LEU A 30 -9.97 -20.37 -1.61
C LEU A 30 -11.04 -20.20 -0.52
N ASP A 31 -11.18 -21.15 0.40
CA ASP A 31 -12.18 -21.09 1.46
C ASP A 31 -11.86 -19.97 2.45
N LYS A 32 -10.57 -19.78 2.77
CA LYS A 32 -10.11 -18.66 3.60
C LYS A 32 -10.35 -17.31 2.92
N ALA A 33 -10.09 -17.21 1.61
CA ALA A 33 -10.35 -15.98 0.85
C ALA A 33 -11.85 -15.65 0.83
N ARG A 34 -12.71 -16.64 0.56
CA ARG A 34 -14.17 -16.47 0.51
C ARG A 34 -14.76 -16.02 1.84
N ARG A 35 -14.22 -16.46 2.97
CA ARG A 35 -14.69 -16.04 4.30
C ARG A 35 -14.50 -14.54 4.57
N LEU A 36 -13.52 -13.91 3.92
CA LEU A 36 -13.20 -12.48 4.13
C LEU A 36 -13.90 -11.56 3.13
N VAL A 37 -14.32 -12.09 1.99
CA VAL A 37 -14.97 -11.31 0.94
C VAL A 37 -16.45 -11.13 1.28
N PRO A 38 -16.97 -9.89 1.35
CA PRO A 38 -18.36 -9.64 1.69
C PRO A 38 -19.30 -9.95 0.51
N GLU A 39 -20.50 -10.45 0.78
CA GLU A 39 -21.55 -10.56 -0.23
C GLU A 39 -21.89 -9.17 -0.81
N PRO A 40 -22.17 -9.03 -2.13
CA PRO A 40 -22.37 -10.07 -3.13
C PRO A 40 -21.10 -10.43 -3.95
N LEU A 41 -19.90 -10.09 -3.45
CA LEU A 41 -18.67 -10.27 -4.21
C LEU A 41 -18.25 -11.76 -4.25
N GLU A 42 -17.84 -12.23 -5.42
CA GLU A 42 -17.38 -13.61 -5.64
C GLU A 42 -15.87 -13.68 -5.87
N VAL A 43 -15.22 -14.71 -5.30
CA VAL A 43 -13.80 -14.99 -5.53
C VAL A 43 -13.65 -15.93 -6.73
N LEU A 44 -13.13 -15.41 -7.85
CA LEU A 44 -12.94 -16.14 -9.11
C LEU A 44 -11.64 -16.97 -9.14
N ASP A 45 -10.52 -16.40 -8.70
CA ASP A 45 -9.22 -17.08 -8.55
C ASP A 45 -8.67 -16.75 -7.15
N PRO A 46 -8.15 -17.73 -6.39
CA PRO A 46 -7.56 -17.47 -5.08
C PRO A 46 -6.17 -16.81 -5.18
N ILE A 47 -6.07 -15.66 -5.85
CA ILE A 47 -4.87 -14.81 -5.85
C ILE A 47 -5.09 -13.62 -4.92
N VAL A 48 -4.12 -13.40 -4.03
CA VAL A 48 -4.06 -12.18 -3.22
C VAL A 48 -2.88 -11.35 -3.72
N THR A 49 -3.12 -10.05 -3.89
CA THR A 49 -2.08 -9.07 -4.22
C THR A 49 -1.78 -8.25 -2.99
N LEU A 50 -0.57 -8.40 -2.45
CA LEU A 50 -0.05 -7.58 -1.39
C LEU A 50 0.69 -6.40 -2.01
N THR A 51 0.18 -5.18 -1.80
CA THR A 51 0.76 -3.96 -2.35
C THR A 51 1.41 -3.12 -1.25
N PHE A 52 2.64 -2.70 -1.50
CA PHE A 52 3.41 -1.75 -0.71
C PHE A 52 3.48 -0.43 -1.47
N PRO A 53 2.59 0.52 -1.19
CA PRO A 53 2.64 1.83 -1.81
C PRO A 53 3.64 2.74 -1.09
N ASP A 54 4.52 3.37 -1.85
CA ASP A 54 5.26 4.55 -1.40
C ASP A 54 4.49 5.78 -1.88
N HIS A 55 4.10 6.62 -0.93
CA HIS A 55 3.33 7.82 -1.23
C HIS A 55 4.19 9.01 -1.69
N GLY A 56 5.52 8.84 -1.81
CA GLY A 56 6.42 9.70 -2.60
C GLY A 56 6.55 11.17 -2.16
N ASP A 57 5.63 11.68 -1.35
CA ASP A 57 5.58 13.07 -0.86
C ASP A 57 6.53 13.31 0.32
N LEU A 58 7.54 12.46 0.48
CA LEU A 58 8.68 12.73 1.34
C LEU A 58 9.61 13.68 0.58
N ARG A 59 9.88 14.84 1.18
CA ARG A 59 10.70 15.93 0.64
C ARG A 59 11.95 15.38 -0.10
N PRO A 60 12.35 15.99 -1.24
CA PRO A 60 13.63 15.65 -1.87
C PRO A 60 14.77 15.75 -0.85
N GLY A 61 15.42 14.62 -0.59
CA GLY A 61 16.51 14.47 0.40
C GLY A 61 16.27 13.42 1.49
N GLN A 62 15.07 12.86 1.64
CA GLN A 62 14.77 11.88 2.70
C GLN A 62 14.78 10.40 2.24
N VAL A 63 14.82 10.14 0.93
CA VAL A 63 14.90 8.77 0.40
C VAL A 63 16.37 8.32 0.38
N ARG A 64 16.81 7.60 1.42
CA ARG A 64 17.99 6.74 1.29
C ARG A 64 17.55 5.46 0.55
N ARG A 65 17.98 5.30 -0.70
CA ARG A 65 17.93 3.99 -1.36
C ARG A 65 18.84 3.06 -0.58
N THR A 66 18.27 2.17 0.23
CA THR A 66 19.05 1.13 0.91
C THR A 66 19.49 0.15 -0.17
N GLY A 67 20.75 0.24 -0.58
CA GLY A 67 21.36 -0.65 -1.56
C GLY A 67 21.82 -1.95 -0.90
N PRO A 68 22.18 -2.97 -1.70
CA PRO A 68 22.74 -4.22 -1.16
C PRO A 68 24.04 -4.02 -0.35
N ASP A 69 24.73 -2.88 -0.51
CA ASP A 69 25.91 -2.52 0.27
C ASP A 69 25.60 -2.01 1.68
N ASP A 70 24.40 -1.47 1.94
CA ASP A 70 23.97 -0.99 3.27
C ASP A 70 23.70 -2.13 4.26
N LEU A 71 23.53 -3.37 3.77
CA LEU A 71 23.30 -4.55 4.61
C LEU A 71 24.59 -5.13 5.22
N ARG A 72 25.77 -4.63 4.81
CA ARG A 72 27.07 -5.10 5.34
C ARG A 72 27.49 -4.41 6.64
N GLU A 73 26.80 -3.34 7.04
CA GLU A 73 27.17 -2.52 8.21
C GLU A 73 26.30 -2.79 9.45
N LEU A 74 25.47 -3.84 9.45
CA LEU A 74 24.80 -4.28 10.68
C LEU A 74 25.80 -4.99 11.59
N PRO A 75 26.01 -4.54 12.84
CA PRO A 75 26.86 -5.26 13.78
C PRO A 75 26.24 -6.63 14.10
N GLY A 76 27.05 -7.68 13.97
CA GLY A 76 26.74 -9.03 14.44
C GLY A 76 26.83 -9.17 15.95
#